data_AF-A0A7W9CM63-F1
#
_entry.id   AF-A0A7W9CM63-F1
#
_cell.length_a   1.000
_cell.length_b   1.000
_cell.length_c   1.000
_cell.angle_alpha   90.00
_cell.angle_beta   90.00
_cell.angle_gamma   90.00
#
_symmetry.space_group_name_H-M   'P 1'
#
loop_
_entity.id
_entity.type
_entity.pdbx_description
1 polymer ?
#
loop_
_entity_poly.entity_id
_entity_poly.type
_entity_poly.pdbx_seq_one_letter_code
_entity_poly.pdbx_strand_id
1 'polypeptide(L)'
;MPMRSFPFFWDKQEQMWTQVHWADGRHEYCEEDYGPDWYVVQELRGGHFSTWDPSIDHEVNFDATLLTGAERDRPWTQLDHGLEPHSRN
;
A
#
# COMPACT_ATOMS: atom_id res chain seq x y z
N MET A 1 2.56 25.66 18.07
CA MET A 1 1.73 24.73 18.86
C MET A 1 2.66 23.68 19.46
N PRO A 2 2.75 23.50 20.77
CA PRO A 2 3.64 22.49 21.35
C PRO A 2 2.97 21.11 21.25
N MET A 3 3.63 20.20 20.53
CA MET A 3 3.23 18.81 20.40
C MET A 3 3.47 18.10 21.74
N ARG A 4 2.38 17.76 22.43
CA ARG A 4 2.41 16.91 23.62
C ARG A 4 2.17 15.46 23.18
N SER A 5 3.22 14.72 22.86
CA SER A 5 3.14 13.26 22.84
C SER A 5 3.52 12.73 24.22
N PHE A 6 2.53 12.23 24.96
CA PHE A 6 2.72 11.51 26.21
C PHE A 6 2.96 10.01 25.92
N PRO A 7 3.91 9.34 26.59
CA PRO A 7 4.36 7.98 26.22
C PRO A 7 3.42 6.84 26.65
N PHE A 8 2.17 7.13 27.05
CA PHE A 8 1.23 6.14 27.61
C PHE A 8 0.11 5.70 26.65
N PHE A 9 0.00 6.30 25.47
CA PHE A 9 -1.01 5.94 24.45
C PHE A 9 -0.41 5.31 23.20
N TRP A 10 0.86 4.87 23.25
CA TRP A 10 1.41 3.98 22.24
C TRP A 10 0.83 2.58 22.45
N ASP A 11 -0.44 2.42 22.11
CA ASP A 11 -0.96 1.09 21.85
C ASP A 11 -0.16 0.53 20.67
N LYS A 12 0.46 -0.63 20.89
CA LYS A 12 1.19 -1.35 19.86
C LYS A 12 0.17 -1.83 18.83
N GLN A 13 -0.04 -1.02 17.79
CA GLN A 13 -0.87 -1.39 16.66
C GLN A 13 -0.04 -2.22 15.67
N GLU A 14 -0.65 -3.27 15.13
CA GLU A 14 -0.09 -3.95 13.99
C GLU A 14 -0.14 -2.99 12.79
N GLN A 15 0.96 -2.94 12.03
CA GLN A 15 1.14 -2.04 10.90
C GLN A 15 1.54 -2.87 9.68
N MET A 16 0.93 -2.57 8.54
CA MET A 16 1.23 -3.15 7.24
C MET A 16 1.63 -2.02 6.30
N TRP A 17 2.50 -2.33 5.35
CA TRP A 17 2.91 -1.40 4.31
C TRP A 17 2.36 -1.89 2.98
N THR A 18 1.80 -0.97 2.20
CA THR A 18 1.27 -1.22 0.86
C THR A 18 1.97 -0.33 -0.15
N GLN A 19 2.17 -0.81 -1.37
CA GLN A 19 2.81 -0.05 -2.43
C GLN A 19 2.11 -0.35 -3.75
N VAL A 20 1.62 0.69 -4.42
CA VAL A 20 1.01 0.56 -5.75
C VAL A 20 2.11 0.58 -6.80
N HIS A 21 2.09 -0.43 -7.67
CA HIS A 21 2.92 -0.49 -8.87
C HIS A 21 2.03 -0.40 -10.10
N TRP A 22 2.22 0.67 -10.88
CA TRP A 22 1.50 0.93 -12.11
C TRP A 22 2.10 0.13 -13.27
N ALA A 23 1.25 -0.22 -14.25
CA ALA A 23 1.66 -1.03 -15.41
C ALA A 23 2.72 -0.34 -16.30
N ASP A 24 2.83 0.98 -16.21
CA ASP A 24 3.84 1.79 -16.91
C ASP A 24 5.20 1.83 -16.17
N GLY A 25 5.33 1.13 -15.03
CA GLY A 25 6.54 1.06 -14.22
C GLY A 25 6.64 2.15 -13.15
N ARG A 26 5.70 3.10 -13.10
CA ARG A 26 5.60 4.02 -11.95
C ARG A 26 5.22 3.24 -10.70
N HIS A 27 5.66 3.73 -9.56
CA HIS A 27 5.29 3.16 -8.27
C HIS A 27 5.14 4.29 -7.27
N GLU A 28 4.24 4.07 -6.33
CA GLU A 28 3.95 5.02 -5.28
C GLU A 28 4.89 4.82 -4.09
N TYR A 29 4.83 5.75 -3.16
CA TYR A 29 5.47 5.57 -1.85
C TYR A 29 4.79 4.42 -1.11
N CYS A 30 5.53 3.82 -0.17
CA CYS A 30 4.91 2.85 0.70
C CYS A 30 3.94 3.59 1.63
N GLU A 31 2.69 3.14 1.64
CA GLU A 31 1.64 3.67 2.51
C GLU A 31 1.43 2.73 3.70
N GLU A 32 1.12 3.32 4.84
CA GLU A 32 0.90 2.60 6.08
C GLU A 32 -0.59 2.28 6.24
N ASP A 33 -0.91 1.01 6.43
CA ASP A 33 -2.24 0.56 6.83
C ASP A 33 -2.19 0.06 8.28
N TYR A 34 -3.17 0.45 9.07
CA TYR A 34 -3.17 0.26 10.52
C TYR A 34 -4.27 -0.71 10.94
N GLY A 35 -3.90 -1.72 11.72
CA GLY A 35 -4.86 -2.62 12.35
C GLY A 35 -5.62 -1.97 13.51
N PRO A 36 -6.82 -2.49 13.86
CA PRO A 36 -7.43 -3.72 13.36
C PRO A 36 -8.31 -3.54 12.11
N ASP A 37 -8.52 -2.30 11.66
CA ASP A 37 -9.44 -2.01 10.55
C ASP A 37 -8.85 -2.47 9.21
N TRP A 38 -7.54 -2.28 8.97
CA TRP A 38 -6.86 -2.77 7.78
C TRP A 38 -7.59 -2.42 6.47
N TYR A 39 -7.80 -1.13 6.22
CA TYR A 39 -8.71 -0.64 5.18
C TYR A 39 -8.33 -1.19 3.80
N VAL A 40 -7.03 -1.17 3.46
CA VAL A 40 -6.56 -1.67 2.16
C VAL A 40 -6.76 -3.18 2.05
N VAL A 41 -6.54 -3.93 3.14
CA VAL A 41 -6.82 -5.38 3.15
C VAL A 41 -8.30 -5.66 2.95
N GLN A 42 -9.19 -4.86 3.54
CA GLN A 42 -10.63 -5.03 3.41
C GLN A 42 -11.10 -4.79 1.98
N GLU A 43 -10.63 -3.72 1.32
CA GLU A 43 -10.94 -3.44 -0.09
C GLU A 43 -10.48 -4.59 -0.99
N LEU A 44 -9.20 -4.99 -0.87
CA LEU A 44 -8.62 -6.06 -1.69
C LEU A 44 -9.34 -7.40 -1.49
N ARG A 45 -9.77 -7.72 -0.25
CA ARG A 45 -10.62 -8.89 0.04
C ARG A 45 -12.01 -8.76 -0.57
N GLY A 46 -12.53 -7.54 -0.64
CA GLY A 46 -13.77 -7.17 -1.33
C GLY A 46 -13.66 -7.18 -2.86
N GLY A 47 -12.48 -7.49 -3.41
CA GLY A 47 -12.27 -7.58 -4.85
C GLY A 47 -12.19 -6.21 -5.56
N HIS A 48 -11.89 -5.15 -4.82
CA HIS A 48 -11.64 -3.83 -5.40
C HIS A 48 -10.47 -3.12 -4.71
N PHE A 49 -10.00 -2.03 -5.30
CA PHE A 49 -8.99 -1.17 -4.70
C PHE A 49 -9.17 0.25 -5.24
N SER A 50 -9.22 1.22 -4.34
CA SER A 50 -9.38 2.63 -4.69
C SER A 50 -8.06 3.36 -4.46
N THR A 51 -7.55 4.04 -5.48
CA THR A 51 -6.36 4.89 -5.34
C THR A 51 -6.44 6.11 -6.25
N TRP A 52 -5.62 7.12 -5.96
CA TRP A 52 -5.42 8.26 -6.84
C TRP A 52 -4.59 7.86 -8.06
N ASP A 53 -5.13 8.00 -9.26
CA ASP A 53 -4.35 7.79 -10.49
C ASP A 53 -3.67 9.11 -10.90
N PRO A 54 -2.33 9.22 -10.77
CA PRO A 54 -1.62 10.45 -11.10
C PRO A 54 -1.62 10.79 -12.60
N SER A 55 -2.01 9.88 -13.49
CA SER A 55 -2.12 10.16 -14.93
C SER A 55 -3.36 10.96 -15.31
N ILE A 56 -4.43 10.83 -14.53
CA ILE A 56 -5.72 11.50 -14.77
C ILE A 56 -6.13 12.44 -13.63
N ASP A 57 -5.33 12.52 -12.56
CA ASP A 57 -5.50 13.42 -11.42
C ASP A 57 -6.86 13.24 -10.73
N HIS A 58 -7.25 11.98 -10.51
CA HIS A 58 -8.52 11.60 -9.92
C HIS A 58 -8.43 10.27 -9.17
N GLU A 59 -9.32 10.08 -8.20
CA GLU A 59 -9.54 8.77 -7.56
C GLU A 59 -10.21 7.80 -8.54
N VAL A 60 -9.67 6.59 -8.64
CA VAL A 60 -10.12 5.52 -9.53
C VAL A 60 -10.30 4.24 -8.74
N ASN A 61 -11.38 3.52 -9.03
CA ASN A 61 -11.65 2.21 -8.48
C ASN A 61 -11.23 1.13 -9.49
N PHE A 62 -10.43 0.19 -9.03
CA PHE A 62 -9.96 -0.95 -9.80
C PHE A 62 -10.58 -2.24 -9.27
N ASP A 63 -10.85 -3.18 -10.18
CA ASP A 63 -11.16 -4.56 -9.79
C ASP A 63 -9.88 -5.24 -9.29
N ALA A 64 -9.93 -5.83 -8.10
CA ALA A 64 -8.82 -6.55 -7.50
C ALA A 64 -9.02 -8.06 -7.61
N THR A 65 -7.99 -8.76 -8.10
CA THR A 65 -7.96 -10.22 -8.14
C THR A 65 -6.84 -10.73 -7.24
N LEU A 66 -7.19 -11.68 -6.35
CA LEU A 66 -6.23 -12.35 -5.48
C LEU A 66 -5.29 -13.22 -6.31
N LEU A 67 -4.00 -12.88 -6.31
CA LEU A 67 -2.96 -13.73 -6.87
C LEU A 67 -2.59 -14.84 -5.88
N THR A 68 -2.26 -16.03 -6.40
CA THR A 68 -1.86 -17.18 -5.58
C THR A 68 -0.61 -17.86 -6.12
N GLY A 69 0.10 -18.60 -5.24
CA GLY A 69 1.27 -19.38 -5.62
C GLY A 69 2.35 -18.57 -6.35
N ALA A 70 2.87 -19.12 -7.44
CA ALA A 70 3.95 -18.50 -8.21
C ALA A 70 3.56 -17.15 -8.85
N GLU A 71 2.27 -16.95 -9.16
CA GLU A 71 1.78 -15.68 -9.72
C GLU A 71 1.84 -14.56 -8.69
N ARG A 72 1.58 -14.88 -7.41
CA ARG A 72 1.77 -13.94 -6.30
C ARG A 72 3.25 -13.65 -6.06
N ASP A 73 4.10 -14.68 -6.13
CA ASP A 73 5.52 -14.57 -5.74
C ASP A 73 6.35 -13.80 -6.77
N ARG A 74 5.99 -13.90 -8.05
CA ARG A 74 6.72 -13.25 -9.14
C ARG A 74 6.82 -11.71 -8.98
N PRO A 75 5.72 -10.95 -8.75
CA PRO A 75 5.79 -9.51 -8.52
C PRO A 75 6.79 -9.08 -7.44
N TRP A 76 6.87 -9.79 -6.31
CA TRP A 76 7.80 -9.46 -5.22
C TRP A 76 9.26 -9.44 -5.65
N THR A 77 9.63 -10.31 -6.61
CA THR A 77 10.99 -10.38 -7.15
C THR A 77 11.24 -9.40 -8.30
N GLN A 78 10.20 -8.97 -9.00
CA GLN A 78 10.33 -8.12 -10.19
C GLN A 78 10.20 -6.63 -9.89
N LEU A 79 9.47 -6.30 -8.82
CA LEU A 79 9.06 -4.95 -8.53
C LEU A 79 9.88 -4.31 -7.41
N ASP A 80 10.88 -4.99 -6.84
CA ASP A 80 11.73 -4.53 -5.73
C ASP A 80 10.91 -3.85 -4.60
N HIS A 81 9.80 -4.49 -4.23
CA HIS A 81 8.82 -3.94 -3.31
C HIS A 81 9.44 -3.48 -1.99
N GLY A 82 8.94 -2.37 -1.45
CA GLY A 82 9.39 -1.81 -0.17
C GLY A 82 10.61 -0.88 -0.27
N LEU A 83 11.17 -0.70 -1.47
CA LEU A 83 12.09 0.39 -1.74
C LEU A 83 11.30 1.64 -2.09
N GLU A 84 11.56 2.73 -1.37
CA GLU A 84 10.99 4.03 -1.73
C GLU A 84 11.53 4.48 -3.10
N PRO A 85 10.73 5.21 -3.91
CA PRO A 85 11.10 5.58 -5.27
C PRO A 85 12.47 6.27 -5.42
N HIS A 86 12.91 7.03 -4.41
CA HIS A 86 14.21 7.71 -4.41
C HIS A 86 15.40 6.82 -4.04
N SER A 87 15.14 5.59 -3.57
CA SER A 87 16.16 4.64 -3.10
C SER A 87 16.64 3.68 -4.20
N ARG A 88 16.15 3.83 -5.45
CA ARG A 88 16.64 3.08 -6.61
C ARG A 88 17.61 3.94 -7.43
N ASN A 89 18.87 3.49 -7.51
CA ASN A 89 19.94 4.08 -8.33
C ASN A 89 19.79 3.73 -9.81
#